data_AF-A0A8J7ERY8-F1
#
_entry.id   AF-A0A8J7ERY8-F1
#
_cell.length_a   1.000
_cell.length_b   1.000
_cell.length_c   1.000
_cell.angle_alpha   90.00
_cell.angle_beta   90.00
_cell.angle_gamma   90.00
#
_symmetry.space_group_name_H-M   'P 1'
#
loop_
_entity.id
_entity.type
_entity.pdbx_description
1 polymer ?
#
loop_
_entity_poly.entity_id
_entity_poly.type
_entity_poly.pdbx_seq_one_letter_code
_entity_poly.pdbx_strand_id
1 'polypeptide(L)' 'MDSLLNSIDSQLVLLVAAIAVVVLASQLFFRILSVGLVPLLGLAVIFMGLQYLFGINPRQVWFEISHLPQIAMKFFSSFS' A
#
# COMPACT_ATOMS: atom_id res chain seq x y z
N MET A 1 -40.61 -23.04 27.62
CA MET A 1 -40.33 -21.67 27.14
C MET A 1 -38.85 -21.33 27.24
N ASP A 2 -38.09 -22.00 28.12
CA ASP A 2 -36.66 -21.76 28.38
C ASP A 2 -35.73 -22.10 27.21
N SER A 3 -36.09 -23.09 26.39
CA SER A 3 -35.34 -23.48 25.19
C SER A 3 -35.38 -22.46 24.04
N LEU A 4 -36.43 -21.62 23.97
CA LEU A 4 -36.52 -20.52 23.01
C LEU A 4 -35.70 -19.31 23.45
N LEU A 5 -35.61 -19.05 24.76
CA LEU A 5 -34.78 -17.97 25.29
C LEU A 5 -33.28 -18.28 25.14
N ASN A 6 -32.88 -19.54 25.37
CA ASN A 6 -31.49 -19.96 25.21
C ASN A 6 -30.99 -19.92 23.75
N SER A 7 -31.88 -20.12 22.76
CA SER A 7 -31.49 -19.99 21.35
C SER A 7 -31.28 -18.53 20.94
N ILE A 8 -32.04 -17.60 21.53
CA ILE A 8 -31.90 -16.16 21.29
C ILE A 8 -30.57 -15.66 21.84
N ASP A 9 -30.18 -16.08 23.06
CA ASP A 9 -28.87 -15.74 23.63
C ASP A 9 -27.70 -16.25 22.79
N SER A 10 -27.77 -17.51 22.33
CA SER A 10 -26.75 -18.07 21.44
C SER A 10 -26.65 -17.31 20.11
N GLN A 11 -27.77 -16.86 19.56
CA GLN A 11 -27.80 -16.10 18.32
C GLN A 11 -27.23 -14.69 18.48
N LEU A 12 -27.49 -14.02 19.60
CA LEU A 12 -26.88 -12.73 19.93
C LEU A 12 -25.37 -12.86 20.09
N VAL A 13 -24.90 -13.92 20.76
CA VAL A 13 -23.47 -14.22 20.91
C VAL A 13 -22.83 -14.48 19.54
N LEU A 14 -23.46 -15.27 18.68
CA LEU A 14 -22.99 -15.52 17.31
C LEU A 14 -22.97 -14.25 16.46
N LEU A 15 -23.98 -13.38 16.59
CA LEU A 15 -24.02 -12.11 15.88
C LEU A 15 -22.86 -11.20 16.30
N VAL A 16 -22.62 -11.07 17.60
CA VAL A 16 -21.51 -10.27 18.13
C VAL A 16 -20.16 -10.85 17.69
N ALA A 17 -20.00 -12.17 17.74
CA ALA A 17 -18.80 -12.84 17.26
C ALA A 17 -18.57 -12.61 15.75
N ALA A 18 -19.62 -12.70 14.94
CA ALA A 18 -19.54 -12.42 13.50
C ALA A 18 -19.15 -10.97 13.21
N ILE A 19 -19.76 -10.00 13.92
CA ILE A 19 -19.40 -8.58 13.79
C ILE A 19 -17.94 -8.36 14.17
N ALA A 20 -17.47 -8.94 15.29
CA ALA A 20 -16.09 -8.83 15.71
C ALA A 20 -15.12 -9.37 14.65
N VAL A 21 -15.42 -10.54 14.07
CA VAL A 21 -14.61 -11.13 12.99
C VAL A 21 -14.57 -10.23 11.76
N VAL A 22 -15.71 -9.70 11.32
CA VAL A 22 -15.79 -8.80 10.15
C VAL A 22 -15.01 -7.50 10.39
N VAL A 23 -15.12 -6.90 11.59
CA VAL A 23 -14.37 -5.71 11.95
C VAL A 23 -12.86 -5.98 11.93
N LEU A 24 -12.42 -7.09 12.53
CA LEU A 24 -11.01 -7.50 12.55
C LEU A 24 -10.48 -7.76 11.12
N ALA A 25 -11.24 -8.47 10.30
CA ALA A 25 -10.88 -8.73 8.91
C ALA A 25 -10.80 -7.43 8.08
N SER A 26 -11.75 -6.51 8.29
CA SER A 26 -11.76 -5.21 7.63
C SER A 26 -10.54 -4.36 8.03
N GLN A 27 -10.23 -4.28 9.33
CA GLN A 27 -9.03 -3.59 9.82
C GLN A 27 -7.75 -4.18 9.22
N LEU A 28 -7.66 -5.51 9.13
CA LEU A 28 -6.50 -6.17 8.53
C LEU A 28 -6.38 -5.84 7.04
N PHE A 29 -7.48 -5.85 6.30
CA PHE A 29 -7.53 -5.50 4.89
C PHE A 29 -7.10 -4.05 4.64
N PHE A 30 -7.64 -3.10 5.41
CA PHE A 30 -7.23 -1.69 5.35
C PHE A 30 -5.78 -1.50 5.76
N ARG A 31 -5.27 -2.27 6.72
CA ARG A 31 -3.87 -2.23 7.13
C ARG A 31 -2.96 -2.69 5.99
N ILE A 32 -3.27 -3.80 5.32
CA ILE A 32 -2.51 -4.29 4.17
C ILE A 32 -2.51 -3.27 3.02
N LEU A 33 -3.67 -2.70 2.71
CA LEU A 33 -3.80 -1.61 1.73
C LEU A 33 -2.95 -0.40 2.11
N SER A 34 -2.99 0.02 3.38
CA SER A 34 -2.22 1.16 3.88
C SER A 34 -0.71 0.93 3.80
N VAL A 35 -0.23 -0.30 4.07
CA VAL A 35 1.18 -0.67 3.93
C VAL A 35 1.64 -0.60 2.47
N GLY A 36 0.75 -0.81 1.49
CA GLY A 36 1.05 -0.57 0.07
C GLY A 36 0.97 0.91 -0.35
N LEU A 37 0.07 1.68 0.28
CA LEU A 37 -0.13 3.11 0.00
C LEU A 37 0.96 4.01 0.59
N VAL A 38 1.50 3.67 1.76
CA VAL A 38 2.60 4.43 2.41
C VAL A 38 3.86 4.53 1.52
N PRO A 39 4.40 3.44 0.94
CA PRO A 39 5.54 3.53 0.05
C PRO A 39 5.19 4.27 -1.24
N LEU A 40 3.99 4.12 -1.78
CA LEU A 40 3.55 4.88 -2.97
C LEU A 40 3.49 6.39 -2.68
N LEU A 41 2.96 6.79 -1.52
CA LEU A 41 2.95 8.18 -1.09
C LEU A 41 4.36 8.71 -0.82
N GLY A 42 5.23 7.92 -0.18
CA GLY A 42 6.63 8.29 0.01
C GLY A 42 7.37 8.50 -1.31
N LEU A 43 7.14 7.61 -2.29
CA LEU A 43 7.70 7.70 -3.62
C LEU A 43 7.15 8.92 -4.38
N ALA A 44 5.84 9.20 -4.24
CA ALA A 44 5.22 10.40 -4.80
C ALA A 44 5.80 11.69 -4.19
N VAL A 45 6.05 11.73 -2.87
CA VAL A 45 6.69 12.87 -2.19
C VAL A 45 8.12 13.07 -2.67
N ILE A 46 8.90 12.00 -2.87
CA ILE A 46 10.26 12.10 -3.44
C ILE A 46 10.20 12.67 -4.86
N PHE A 47 9.31 12.14 -5.71
CA PHE A 47 9.12 12.64 -7.08
C PHE A 47 8.67 14.10 -7.10
N MET A 48 7.82 14.50 -6.16
CA MET A 48 7.33 15.87 -6.05
C MET A 48 8.40 16.82 -5.49
N GLY A 49 9.25 16.34 -4.58
CA GLY A 49 10.42 17.08 -4.08
C GLY A 49 11.47 17.29 -5.16
N LEU A 50 11.77 16.27 -5.97
CA LEU A 50 12.65 16.41 -7.12
C LEU A 50 12.08 17.38 -8.17
N GLN A 51 10.78 17.29 -8.44
CA GLN A 51 10.07 18.27 -9.29
C GLN A 51 10.19 19.69 -8.76
N TYR A 52 9.96 19.89 -7.46
CA TYR A 52 9.95 21.22 -6.85
C TYR A 52 11.35 21.84 -6.76
N LEU A 53 12.36 21.05 -6.40
CA LEU A 53 13.73 21.52 -6.21
C LEU A 53 14.49 21.68 -7.52
N PHE A 54 14.24 20.82 -8.51
CA PHE A 54 14.99 20.80 -9.77
C PHE A 54 14.16 21.22 -10.99
N GLY A 55 12.85 21.46 -10.84
CA GLY A 55 11.96 21.84 -11.94
C GLY A 55 11.73 20.74 -12.99
N ILE A 56 12.12 19.49 -12.70
CA ILE A 56 12.15 18.39 -13.69
C ILE A 56 10.79 17.71 -13.77
N ASN A 57 10.23 17.58 -14.98
CA ASN A 57 8.94 16.90 -15.19
C ASN A 57 9.08 15.39 -14.91
N PRO A 58 8.15 14.73 -14.19
CA PRO A 58 8.26 13.32 -13.81
C PRO A 58 8.37 12.39 -15.03
N ARG A 59 7.84 12.80 -16.18
CA ARG A 59 8.06 12.11 -17.46
C ARG A 59 9.51 12.17 -17.96
N GLN A 60 10.21 13.28 -17.73
CA GLN A 60 11.64 13.41 -18.06
C GLN A 60 12.49 12.54 -17.13
N VAL A 61 12.20 12.53 -15.82
CA VAL A 61 12.88 11.63 -14.87
C VAL A 61 12.67 10.17 -15.24
N TRP A 62 11.44 9.77 -15.57
CA TRP A 62 11.15 8.39 -15.99
C TRP A 62 11.86 8.02 -17.30
N PHE A 63 11.93 8.96 -18.25
CA PHE A 63 12.66 8.79 -19.50
C PHE A 63 14.17 8.68 -19.27
N GLU A 64 14.75 9.49 -18.39
CA GLU A 64 16.17 9.39 -18.04
C GLU A 64 16.46 8.07 -17.30
N ILE A 65 15.60 7.66 -16.36
CA ILE A 65 15.71 6.37 -15.66
C ILE A 65 15.68 5.19 -16.64
N SER A 66 14.84 5.21 -17.67
CA SER A 66 14.81 4.12 -18.66
C SER A 66 16.09 4.06 -19.51
N HIS A 67 16.84 5.15 -19.60
CA HIS A 67 18.12 5.21 -20.31
C HIS A 67 19.34 5.03 -19.39
N LEU A 68 19.16 5.07 -18.06
CA LEU A 68 20.22 4.75 -17.08
C LEU A 68 20.86 3.37 -17.28
N PRO A 69 20.16 2.28 -17.66
CA PRO A 69 20.82 0.99 -17.91
C PRO A 69 21.88 1.08 -19.01
N GLN A 70 21.63 1.87 -20.06
CA GLN A 70 22.58 2.07 -21.16
C GLN A 70 23.75 2.96 -20.74
N ILE A 71 23.49 3.99 -19.93
CA ILE A 71 24.53 4.86 -19.36
C ILE A 71 25.41 4.05 -18.40
N ALA A 72 24.82 3.22 -17.54
CA ALA A 72 25.52 2.36 -16.60
C ALA A 72 26.39 1.32 -17.31
N MET A 73 25.89 0.69 -18.38
CA MET A 73 26.68 -0.23 -19.21
C MET A 73 27.89 0.48 -19.84
N LYS A 74 27.70 1.68 -20.39
CA LYS A 74 28.79 2.49 -20.96
C LYS A 74 29.83 2.91 -19.91
N PHE A 75 29.38 3.25 -18.71
CA PHE A 75 30.27 3.63 -17.60
C PHE A 75 31.10 2.44 -17.11
N PHE A 76 30.47 1.26 -16.97
CA PHE A 76 31.16 0.02 -16.60
C PHE A 76 32.12 -0.45 -17.70
N SER A 77 31.74 -0.34 -18.97
CA SER A 77 32.62 -0.70 -20.09
C SER A 77 33.77 0.28 -20.29
N SER A 78 33.65 1.52 -19.81
CA SER A 78 34.73 2.52 -19.84
C SER A 78 35.73 2.36 -18.70
N PHE A 79 35.39 1.57 -17.68
CA PHE A 79 36.26 1.27 -16.53
C PHE A 79 37.05 -0.05 -16.68
N SER A 80 36.77 -0.82 -17.73
CA SER A 80 37.52 -2.01 -18.15
C SER A 80 38.44 -1.69 -19.32
#